data_AF-A0A0F0I7N2-F1
#
_entry.id   AF-A0A0F0I7N2-F1
#
_cell.length_a   1.000
_cell.length_b   1.000
_cell.length_c   1.000
_cell.angle_alpha   90.00
_cell.angle_beta   90.00
_cell.angle_gamma   90.00
#
_symmetry.space_group_name_H-M   'P 1'
#
loop_
_entity.id
_entity.type
_entity.pdbx_description
1 polymer ?
#
loop_
_entity_poly.entity_id
_entity_poly.type
_entity_poly.pdbx_seq_one_letter_code
_entity_poly.pdbx_strand_id
1 'polypeptide(L)'
;MIFTEIGIPYDMDDKHAYKTGDYSSQISAMDANHFALEGSTANGFTLWLYTTQNNHEWGDNWNGEDLSIYSLDDPELPSAFSESQSNMEDEHVGPSNLKDALRPASITSQLSSLQLSKDQTGFRAAEAYIRPSPIFTNGSLTHHGFDLRNCTFTMSLVAKEKAVRGDQPTEIYLPDFHFPDIQSVVSVSSGEWTIDHAEIDSVKIQRLRWWHPEGKQDIKIQGVKRKPGDLTKVSGEDLTYLEQCQRGACTIM
;
A
#
# COMPACT_ATOMS: atom_id res chain seq x y z
N MET A 1 -3.23 -16.44 19.70
CA MET A 1 -1.95 -15.92 20.24
C MET A 1 -1.74 -14.52 19.68
N ILE A 2 -1.15 -13.58 20.45
CA ILE A 2 -0.83 -12.23 19.96
C ILE A 2 0.63 -11.96 20.33
N PHE A 3 1.42 -11.45 19.38
CA PHE A 3 2.78 -10.96 19.62
C PHE A 3 2.73 -9.48 20.00
N THR A 4 3.02 -9.14 21.25
CA THR A 4 2.90 -7.75 21.71
C THR A 4 4.00 -6.85 21.17
N GLU A 5 5.12 -7.41 20.71
CA GLU A 5 6.26 -6.66 20.17
C GLU A 5 6.95 -7.48 19.08
N ILE A 6 7.19 -6.83 17.94
CA ILE A 6 8.07 -7.28 16.85
C ILE A 6 8.77 -6.04 16.30
N GLY A 7 9.87 -6.21 15.57
CA GLY A 7 10.53 -5.09 14.89
C GLY A 7 11.88 -5.47 14.34
N ILE A 8 12.59 -4.48 13.80
CA ILE A 8 13.96 -4.61 13.32
C ILE A 8 14.75 -3.35 13.71
N PRO A 9 16.07 -3.44 13.89
CA PRO A 9 16.95 -2.28 13.89
C PRO A 9 17.10 -1.74 12.48
N TYR A 10 16.92 -0.42 12.32
CA TYR A 10 17.15 0.26 11.04
C TYR A 10 18.61 0.66 10.83
N ASP A 11 19.41 0.76 11.90
CA ASP A 11 20.85 1.05 11.86
C ASP A 11 21.74 -0.17 11.58
N MET A 12 21.12 -1.28 11.14
CA MET A 12 21.81 -2.50 10.72
C MET A 12 22.88 -2.27 9.63
N ASP A 13 23.77 -3.26 9.48
CA ASP A 13 24.88 -3.24 8.52
C ASP A 13 25.77 -2.00 8.65
N ASP A 14 26.11 -1.62 9.89
CA ASP A 14 26.91 -0.43 10.22
C ASP A 14 26.34 0.87 9.59
N LYS A 15 25.01 1.06 9.70
CA LYS A 15 24.29 2.21 9.14
C LYS A 15 24.47 2.34 7.63
N HIS A 16 24.49 1.21 6.90
CA HIS A 16 24.73 1.19 5.45
C HIS A 16 23.70 2.04 4.69
N ALA A 17 22.42 1.86 5.01
CA ALA A 17 21.30 2.55 4.36
C ALA A 17 21.43 4.08 4.49
N TYR A 18 21.95 4.59 5.60
CA TYR A 18 22.04 6.04 5.85
C TYR A 18 23.09 6.72 4.99
N LYS A 19 24.04 5.94 4.47
CA LYS A 19 25.11 6.42 3.58
C LYS A 19 24.75 6.28 2.11
N THR A 20 23.88 5.33 1.78
CA THR A 20 23.64 4.87 0.41
C THR A 20 22.21 5.08 -0.09
N GLY A 21 21.25 5.22 0.83
CA GLY A 21 19.82 5.15 0.55
C GLY A 21 19.30 3.73 0.30
N ASP A 22 20.13 2.70 0.39
CA ASP A 22 19.73 1.31 0.14
C ASP A 22 19.19 0.66 1.42
N TYR A 23 17.86 0.59 1.51
CA TYR A 23 17.12 -0.04 2.61
C TYR A 23 16.78 -1.53 2.38
N SER A 24 17.40 -2.19 1.39
CA SER A 24 17.06 -3.57 1.03
C SER A 24 17.23 -4.58 2.17
N SER A 25 18.22 -4.41 3.04
CA SER A 25 18.40 -5.24 4.25
C SER A 25 17.24 -5.08 5.22
N GLN A 26 16.82 -3.84 5.51
CA GLN A 26 15.72 -3.52 6.42
C GLN A 26 14.39 -4.03 5.87
N ILE A 27 14.14 -3.84 4.57
CA ILE A 27 12.95 -4.39 3.87
C ILE A 27 12.93 -5.92 4.01
N SER A 28 14.06 -6.59 3.74
CA SER A 28 14.16 -8.05 3.83
C SER A 28 13.97 -8.57 5.25
N ALA A 29 14.52 -7.88 6.26
CA ALA A 29 14.37 -8.26 7.66
C ALA A 29 12.93 -8.06 8.15
N MET A 30 12.29 -6.95 7.78
CA MET A 30 10.90 -6.68 8.12
C MET A 30 9.95 -7.67 7.44
N ASP A 31 10.20 -8.01 6.18
CA ASP A 31 9.44 -9.02 5.43
C ASP A 31 9.57 -10.40 6.08
N ALA A 32 10.78 -10.79 6.49
CA ALA A 32 11.02 -12.05 7.17
C ALA A 32 10.21 -12.18 8.48
N ASN A 33 10.12 -11.11 9.28
CA ASN A 33 9.29 -11.08 10.48
C ASN A 33 7.80 -11.30 10.14
N HIS A 34 7.26 -10.55 9.17
CA HIS A 34 5.86 -10.63 8.81
C HIS A 34 5.48 -11.95 8.12
N PHE A 35 6.35 -12.48 7.27
CA PHE A 35 6.17 -13.78 6.64
C PHE A 35 6.10 -14.90 7.68
N ALA A 36 6.94 -14.84 8.72
CA ALA A 36 6.88 -15.78 9.84
C ALA A 36 5.57 -15.64 10.64
N LEU A 37 5.10 -14.41 10.88
CA LEU A 37 3.85 -14.16 11.61
C LEU A 37 2.63 -14.75 10.88
N GLU A 38 2.52 -14.54 9.58
CA GLU A 38 1.45 -15.09 8.76
C GLU A 38 1.48 -16.63 8.77
N GLY A 39 2.66 -17.23 8.64
CA GLY A 39 2.85 -18.67 8.72
C GLY A 39 2.59 -19.26 10.11
N SER A 40 2.67 -18.45 11.18
CA SER A 40 2.53 -18.92 12.57
C SER A 40 1.09 -19.15 13.03
N THR A 41 0.09 -18.73 12.25
CA THR A 41 -1.35 -18.70 12.65
C THR A 41 -1.65 -17.82 13.87
N ALA A 42 -0.76 -16.89 14.23
CA ALA A 42 -1.04 -15.92 15.26
C ALA A 42 -2.20 -15.00 14.87
N ASN A 43 -2.95 -14.53 15.87
CA ASN A 43 -4.15 -13.72 15.69
C ASN A 43 -3.83 -12.22 15.51
N GLY A 44 -2.57 -11.83 15.67
CA GLY A 44 -2.15 -10.44 15.54
C GLY A 44 -0.80 -10.16 16.17
N PHE A 45 -0.34 -8.93 15.95
CA PHE A 45 0.90 -8.42 16.50
C PHE A 45 0.82 -6.91 16.77
N THR A 46 1.84 -6.36 17.42
CA THR A 46 2.08 -4.92 17.49
C THR A 46 3.52 -4.64 17.10
N LEU A 47 3.71 -3.73 16.14
CA LEU A 47 5.02 -3.35 15.61
C LEU A 47 5.66 -2.29 16.52
N TRP A 48 6.86 -2.59 17.03
CA TRP A 48 7.68 -1.72 17.85
C TRP A 48 8.71 -1.01 16.95
N LEU A 49 8.67 0.31 16.78
CA LEU A 49 7.71 1.27 17.32
C LEU A 49 7.50 2.46 16.37
N TYR A 50 6.74 3.45 16.83
CA TYR A 50 6.64 4.75 16.19
C TYR A 50 7.18 5.84 17.14
N THR A 51 8.32 6.44 16.78
CA THR A 51 8.94 7.55 17.52
C THR A 51 9.05 8.76 16.61
N THR A 52 8.37 9.85 16.97
CA THR A 52 8.27 11.07 16.15
C THR A 52 9.59 11.85 16.02
N GLN A 53 10.57 11.57 16.89
CA GLN A 53 11.85 12.29 16.95
C GLN A 53 13.06 11.43 16.54
N ASN A 54 12.82 10.23 16.02
CA ASN A 54 13.91 9.32 15.66
C ASN A 54 14.79 9.90 14.53
N ASN A 55 16.11 9.80 14.67
CA ASN A 55 17.08 10.29 13.68
C ASN A 55 18.23 9.28 13.50
N HIS A 56 18.97 9.40 12.39
CA HIS A 56 20.06 8.48 12.02
C HIS A 56 21.28 8.59 12.94
N GLU A 57 21.46 9.73 13.62
CA GLU A 57 22.61 9.96 14.50
C GLU A 57 22.45 9.22 15.83
N TRP A 58 21.32 9.44 16.52
CA TRP A 58 21.06 9.02 17.90
C TRP A 58 19.91 8.01 18.05
N GLY A 59 19.23 7.62 16.97
CA GLY A 59 18.04 6.77 17.05
C GLY A 59 16.91 7.50 17.77
N ASP A 60 16.39 6.88 18.83
CA ASP A 60 15.33 7.39 19.68
C ASP A 60 15.71 8.60 20.56
N ASN A 61 16.97 9.03 20.55
CA ASN A 61 17.56 10.09 21.39
C ASN A 61 17.63 9.77 22.89
N TRP A 62 17.48 8.50 23.27
CA TRP A 62 17.52 8.09 24.67
C TRP A 62 18.63 7.09 24.96
N ASN A 63 18.61 5.92 24.32
CA ASN A 63 19.60 4.86 24.55
C ASN A 63 20.32 4.43 23.26
N GLY A 64 20.00 5.07 22.13
CA GLY A 64 20.60 4.76 20.83
C GLY A 64 19.81 3.74 20.02
N GLU A 65 18.63 3.32 20.48
CA GLU A 65 17.77 2.39 19.73
C GLU A 65 17.24 3.06 18.47
N ASP A 66 17.38 2.38 17.34
CA ASP A 66 16.91 2.85 16.05
C ASP A 66 15.86 1.90 15.47
N LEU A 67 14.72 1.80 16.15
CA LEU A 67 13.66 0.81 15.88
C LEU A 67 12.40 1.43 15.24
N SER A 68 12.32 2.76 15.17
CA SER A 68 11.11 3.45 14.73
C SER A 68 10.80 3.18 13.25
N ILE A 69 9.56 2.94 12.84
CA ILE A 69 9.23 2.91 11.40
C ILE A 69 9.37 4.28 10.73
N TYR A 70 9.61 5.33 11.51
CA TYR A 70 9.71 6.71 11.09
C TYR A 70 11.06 7.30 11.46
N SER A 71 11.64 8.13 10.60
CA SER A 71 12.78 8.99 10.94
C SER A 71 12.70 10.36 10.27
N LEU A 72 13.22 11.39 10.95
CA LEU A 72 13.30 12.77 10.43
C LEU A 72 14.24 12.92 9.23
N ASP A 73 15.21 12.02 9.08
CA ASP A 73 16.25 12.10 8.07
C ASP A 73 15.88 11.40 6.76
N ASP A 74 14.79 10.63 6.73
CA ASP A 74 14.39 9.84 5.56
C ASP A 74 13.39 10.57 4.66
N PRO A 75 13.59 10.52 3.33
CA PRO A 75 12.70 11.17 2.37
C PRO A 75 11.36 10.43 2.23
N GLU A 76 10.37 11.13 1.69
CA GLU A 76 9.05 10.53 1.45
C GLU A 76 9.05 9.37 0.47
N LEU A 77 8.17 8.42 0.75
CA LEU A 77 7.67 7.53 -0.28
C LEU A 77 6.81 8.39 -1.23
N PRO A 78 7.00 8.31 -2.55
CA PRO A 78 6.14 8.99 -3.51
C PRO A 78 4.69 8.63 -3.24
N SER A 79 3.88 9.66 -3.01
CA SER A 79 2.45 9.52 -2.87
C SER A 79 1.86 9.07 -4.21
N ALA A 80 1.44 7.81 -4.29
CA ALA A 80 0.20 7.48 -4.99
C ALA A 80 -1.04 7.97 -4.18
N PHE A 81 -0.78 8.49 -2.97
CA PHE A 81 -1.75 8.85 -1.95
C PHE A 81 -1.83 10.37 -1.74
N SER A 82 -2.43 11.12 -2.67
CA SER A 82 -3.10 12.40 -2.36
C SER A 82 -3.87 12.97 -3.56
N GLU A 83 -4.96 12.33 -3.97
CA GLU A 83 -6.04 13.03 -4.71
C GLU A 83 -7.05 13.68 -3.76
N SER A 84 -6.55 14.22 -2.64
CA SER A 84 -7.36 15.03 -1.73
C SER A 84 -6.65 16.34 -1.38
N GLN A 85 -6.19 17.04 -2.41
CA GLN A 85 -6.21 18.50 -2.45
C GLN A 85 -6.71 18.97 -3.81
N SER A 86 -7.96 18.64 -4.14
CA SER A 86 -8.73 19.51 -5.04
C SER A 86 -9.14 20.75 -4.24
N ASN A 87 -8.20 21.64 -3.95
CA ASN A 87 -8.56 23.05 -3.85
C ASN A 87 -8.81 23.51 -5.28
N MET A 88 -10.00 23.19 -5.79
CA MET A 88 -10.64 24.02 -6.79
C MET A 88 -10.99 25.33 -6.09
N GLU A 89 -9.99 26.17 -5.84
CA GLU A 89 -10.26 27.59 -5.77
C GLU A 89 -10.78 27.96 -7.16
N ASP A 90 -12.04 28.38 -7.18
CA ASP A 90 -12.74 28.91 -8.34
C ASP A 90 -11.93 30.12 -8.85
N GLU A 91 -10.92 29.89 -9.71
CA GLU A 91 -10.23 30.96 -10.43
C GLU A 91 -11.22 31.56 -11.43
N HIS A 92 -12.01 32.50 -10.94
CA HIS A 92 -12.87 33.31 -11.77
C HIS A 92 -11.99 34.09 -12.76
N VAL A 93 -12.05 33.69 -14.02
CA VAL A 93 -11.38 34.40 -15.11
C VAL A 93 -12.11 35.72 -15.34
N GLY A 94 -11.55 36.80 -14.79
CA GLY A 94 -11.99 38.16 -14.96
C GLY A 94 -11.18 38.92 -16.02
N PRO A 95 -11.59 40.15 -16.36
CA PRO A 95 -10.86 41.00 -17.30
C PRO A 95 -9.45 41.37 -16.81
N SER A 96 -9.13 41.15 -15.54
CA SER A 96 -7.84 41.45 -14.91
C SER A 96 -6.76 40.37 -15.11
N ASN A 97 -7.12 39.10 -15.31
CA ASN A 97 -6.20 37.95 -15.45
C ASN A 97 -6.21 37.29 -16.84
N LEU A 98 -7.06 37.76 -17.75
CA LEU A 98 -7.23 37.21 -19.11
C LEU A 98 -5.93 37.18 -19.95
N LYS A 99 -5.00 38.12 -19.72
CA LYS A 99 -3.74 38.20 -20.47
C LYS A 99 -2.71 37.15 -20.05
N ASP A 100 -2.76 36.67 -18.81
CA ASP A 100 -1.84 35.64 -18.34
C ASP A 100 -2.36 34.24 -18.67
N ALA A 101 -3.68 34.04 -18.68
CA ALA A 101 -4.32 32.81 -19.13
C ALA A 101 -4.13 32.50 -20.63
N LEU A 102 -3.83 33.52 -21.45
CA LEU A 102 -3.67 33.39 -22.91
C LEU A 102 -2.21 33.27 -23.36
N ARG A 103 -1.24 33.12 -22.44
CA ARG A 103 0.16 32.97 -22.85
C ARG A 103 0.42 31.56 -23.41
N PRO A 104 0.92 31.40 -24.64
CA PRO A 104 1.31 30.10 -25.16
C PRO A 104 2.54 29.59 -24.40
N ALA A 105 2.48 28.35 -23.92
CA ALA A 105 3.59 27.69 -23.23
C ALA A 105 4.82 27.64 -24.16
N SER A 106 5.91 28.31 -23.77
CA SER A 106 7.18 28.19 -24.47
C SER A 106 7.86 26.90 -24.05
N ILE A 107 7.97 25.95 -24.98
CA ILE A 107 8.78 24.73 -24.80
C ILE A 107 10.24 25.16 -24.94
N THR A 108 10.92 25.35 -23.82
CA THR A 108 12.38 25.38 -23.75
C THR A 108 12.84 24.15 -22.99
N SER A 109 13.56 23.28 -23.70
CA SER A 109 14.26 22.12 -23.15
C SER A 109 15.49 22.61 -22.37
N GLN A 110 15.29 22.99 -21.11
CA GLN A 110 16.36 23.09 -20.14
C GLN A 110 16.08 22.08 -19.03
N LEU A 111 17.06 21.19 -18.86
CA LEU A 111 17.18 20.20 -17.82
C LEU A 111 17.34 20.92 -16.47
N SER A 112 16.25 21.44 -15.95
CA SER A 112 16.19 22.01 -14.61
C SER A 112 16.16 20.85 -13.63
N SER A 113 17.26 20.67 -12.90
CA SER A 113 17.31 19.89 -11.67
C SER A 113 16.03 20.08 -10.87
N LEU A 114 15.19 19.05 -10.82
CA LEU A 114 13.97 19.04 -10.02
C LEU A 114 14.36 19.35 -8.58
N GLN A 115 14.03 20.58 -8.16
CA GLN A 115 14.01 20.98 -6.77
C GLN A 115 12.92 20.12 -6.12
N LEU A 116 13.34 19.05 -5.47
CA LEU A 116 12.56 18.33 -4.47
C LEU A 116 12.05 19.39 -3.47
N SER A 117 10.74 19.64 -3.49
CA SER A 117 10.08 20.45 -2.47
C SER A 117 10.27 19.77 -1.10
N LYS A 118 10.52 20.60 -0.10
CA LYS A 118 11.24 20.30 1.16
C LYS A 118 10.32 19.90 2.32
N ASP A 119 9.11 19.48 2.06
CA ASP A 119 8.17 19.00 3.09
C ASP A 119 7.57 17.75 2.51
N GLN A 120 7.95 16.56 3.02
CA GLN A 120 7.28 15.27 2.77
C GLN A 120 8.08 14.11 3.49
N THR A 121 7.50 13.50 4.55
CA THR A 121 7.91 12.44 5.55
C THR A 121 7.90 10.92 5.13
N GLY A 122 8.96 10.09 5.28
CA GLY A 122 9.65 9.68 6.52
C GLY A 122 9.52 8.19 6.92
N PHE A 123 8.80 7.33 6.16
CA PHE A 123 8.53 5.93 6.55
C PHE A 123 9.54 4.92 5.99
N ARG A 124 10.15 4.12 6.87
CA ARG A 124 11.26 3.22 6.55
C ARG A 124 10.80 1.79 6.31
N ALA A 125 11.11 1.22 5.14
CA ALA A 125 10.74 -0.14 4.75
C ALA A 125 9.21 -0.40 4.74
N ALA A 126 8.42 0.60 4.36
CA ALA A 126 6.96 0.53 4.41
C ALA A 126 6.37 -0.53 3.49
N GLU A 127 7.01 -0.82 2.37
CA GLU A 127 6.62 -1.92 1.47
C GLU A 127 6.64 -3.29 2.14
N ALA A 128 7.36 -3.46 3.26
CA ALA A 128 7.44 -4.73 3.96
C ALA A 128 6.34 -4.90 5.02
N TYR A 129 5.87 -3.81 5.65
CA TYR A 129 4.85 -3.88 6.71
C TYR A 129 3.45 -3.42 6.26
N ILE A 130 3.31 -2.72 5.14
CA ILE A 130 2.01 -2.43 4.52
C ILE A 130 1.56 -3.70 3.77
N ARG A 131 0.84 -4.59 4.45
CA ARG A 131 0.55 -5.93 3.92
C ARG A 131 -0.96 -6.22 3.86
N PRO A 132 -1.44 -6.98 2.87
CA PRO A 132 -2.82 -7.43 2.83
C PRO A 132 -3.11 -8.36 4.00
N SER A 133 -4.30 -8.25 4.58
CA SER A 133 -4.67 -9.09 5.73
C SER A 133 -6.19 -9.30 5.83
N PRO A 134 -6.65 -10.44 6.34
CA PRO A 134 -8.06 -10.65 6.65
C PRO A 134 -8.50 -9.71 7.79
N ILE A 135 -9.55 -8.91 7.58
CA ILE A 135 -10.16 -8.06 8.62
C ILE A 135 -11.32 -8.82 9.28
N PHE A 136 -12.23 -9.35 8.45
CA PHE A 136 -13.38 -10.13 8.88
C PHE A 136 -13.51 -11.36 8.01
N THR A 137 -13.79 -12.52 8.60
CA THR A 137 -13.98 -13.78 7.84
C THR A 137 -15.35 -14.38 8.12
N ASN A 138 -16.13 -14.67 7.08
CA ASN A 138 -17.34 -15.48 7.20
C ASN A 138 -16.96 -16.97 7.24
N GLY A 139 -16.40 -17.40 8.35
CA GLY A 139 -15.90 -18.77 8.51
C GLY A 139 -14.73 -18.86 9.47
N SER A 140 -14.07 -20.00 9.46
CA SER A 140 -12.82 -20.21 10.18
C SER A 140 -11.64 -20.07 9.22
N LEU A 141 -10.83 -19.03 9.40
CA LEU A 141 -9.56 -18.88 8.69
C LEU A 141 -8.66 -20.10 8.99
N THR A 142 -8.14 -20.75 7.96
CA THR A 142 -7.21 -21.88 8.11
C THR A 142 -5.79 -21.50 7.75
N HIS A 143 -5.61 -20.61 6.77
CA HIS A 143 -4.31 -20.13 6.34
C HIS A 143 -4.45 -18.77 5.67
N HIS A 144 -3.43 -17.92 5.82
CA HIS A 144 -3.21 -16.77 4.96
C HIS A 144 -1.72 -16.46 4.89
N GLY A 145 -1.30 -15.73 3.86
CA GLY A 145 0.07 -15.27 3.72
C GLY A 145 0.26 -14.35 2.53
N PHE A 146 1.27 -13.49 2.63
CA PHE A 146 1.68 -12.55 1.61
C PHE A 146 3.14 -12.80 1.22
N ASP A 147 3.34 -13.17 -0.04
CA ASP A 147 4.65 -13.23 -0.69
C ASP A 147 4.95 -11.85 -1.28
N LEU A 148 5.75 -11.05 -0.56
CA LEU A 148 6.14 -9.71 -0.99
C LEU A 148 6.92 -9.74 -2.30
N ARG A 149 7.82 -10.71 -2.47
CA ARG A 149 8.66 -10.86 -3.67
C ARG A 149 7.82 -11.08 -4.93
N ASN A 150 6.76 -11.86 -4.82
CA ASN A 150 5.85 -12.12 -5.93
C ASN A 150 4.61 -11.24 -5.93
N CYS A 151 4.46 -10.34 -4.95
CA CYS A 151 3.27 -9.53 -4.71
C CYS A 151 2.00 -10.38 -4.78
N THR A 152 1.96 -11.48 -4.04
CA THR A 152 0.86 -12.45 -4.09
C THR A 152 0.34 -12.73 -2.69
N PHE A 153 -0.94 -12.46 -2.48
CA PHE A 153 -1.66 -12.82 -1.27
C PHE A 153 -2.47 -14.10 -1.51
N THR A 154 -2.45 -15.00 -0.55
CA THR A 154 -3.26 -16.22 -0.53
C THR A 154 -3.97 -16.37 0.80
N MET A 155 -5.21 -16.81 0.76
CA MET A 155 -6.00 -17.10 1.96
C MET A 155 -6.92 -18.30 1.72
N SER A 156 -7.04 -19.14 2.74
CA SER A 156 -7.95 -20.28 2.78
C SER A 156 -8.78 -20.25 4.05
N LEU A 157 -10.06 -20.62 3.94
CA LEU A 157 -10.97 -20.69 5.08
C LEU A 157 -11.99 -21.83 4.93
N VAL A 158 -12.62 -22.19 6.04
CA VAL A 158 -13.81 -23.04 6.07
C VAL A 158 -15.02 -22.17 6.38
N ALA A 159 -15.81 -21.88 5.34
CA ALA A 159 -17.02 -21.08 5.41
C ALA A 159 -18.14 -21.84 6.12
N LYS A 160 -18.81 -21.16 7.06
CA LYS A 160 -19.85 -21.77 7.91
C LYS A 160 -21.25 -21.65 7.32
N GLU A 161 -21.54 -20.56 6.63
CA GLU A 161 -22.85 -20.27 6.05
C GLU A 161 -22.68 -19.69 4.65
N LYS A 162 -23.71 -19.84 3.81
CA LYS A 162 -23.72 -19.22 2.50
C LYS A 162 -23.86 -17.71 2.66
N ALA A 163 -22.80 -16.96 2.34
CA ALA A 163 -22.89 -15.51 2.24
C ALA A 163 -23.83 -15.16 1.07
N VAL A 164 -25.04 -14.67 1.39
CA VAL A 164 -25.96 -14.13 0.38
C VAL A 164 -25.56 -12.68 0.12
N ARG A 165 -25.60 -12.26 -1.15
CA ARG A 165 -25.29 -10.89 -1.56
C ARG A 165 -26.14 -9.91 -0.74
N GLY A 166 -25.51 -9.16 0.17
CA GLY A 166 -26.17 -8.22 1.08
C GLY A 166 -25.92 -8.43 2.57
N ASP A 167 -25.37 -9.58 3.01
CA ASP A 167 -25.02 -9.78 4.42
C ASP A 167 -23.71 -10.58 4.62
N GLN A 168 -22.88 -10.10 5.57
CA GLN A 168 -21.61 -10.67 6.08
C GLN A 168 -20.62 -11.26 5.04
N PRO A 169 -19.97 -10.43 4.19
CA PRO A 169 -18.84 -10.89 3.38
C PRO A 169 -17.60 -11.21 4.24
N THR A 170 -16.68 -11.98 3.67
CA THR A 170 -15.28 -11.96 4.11
C THR A 170 -14.64 -10.66 3.59
N GLU A 171 -14.00 -9.90 4.47
CA GLU A 171 -13.34 -8.63 4.17
C GLU A 171 -11.83 -8.75 4.36
N ILE A 172 -11.07 -8.27 3.38
CA ILE A 172 -9.62 -8.33 3.32
C ILE A 172 -9.11 -6.89 3.12
N TYR A 173 -8.28 -6.41 4.04
CA TYR A 173 -7.51 -5.20 3.81
C TYR A 173 -6.59 -5.43 2.61
N LEU A 174 -6.67 -4.57 1.60
CA LEU A 174 -5.95 -4.76 0.35
C LEU A 174 -5.21 -3.47 0.00
N PRO A 175 -3.95 -3.30 0.43
CA PRO A 175 -3.20 -2.07 0.18
C PRO A 175 -3.05 -1.79 -1.31
N ASP A 176 -3.55 -0.64 -1.75
CA ASP A 176 -3.47 -0.16 -3.13
C ASP A 176 -2.02 -0.09 -3.64
N PHE A 177 -1.06 0.21 -2.76
CA PHE A 177 0.37 0.23 -3.08
C PHE A 177 0.87 -1.07 -3.74
N HIS A 178 0.41 -2.22 -3.25
CA HIS A 178 0.74 -3.55 -3.78
C HIS A 178 -0.30 -4.05 -4.79
N PHE A 179 -1.57 -3.72 -4.55
CA PHE A 179 -2.72 -4.28 -5.25
C PHE A 179 -3.61 -3.16 -5.80
N PRO A 180 -3.15 -2.38 -6.78
CA PRO A 180 -4.00 -1.38 -7.40
C PRO A 180 -5.17 -2.04 -8.12
N ASP A 181 -6.36 -1.47 -7.97
CA ASP A 181 -7.64 -2.04 -8.40
C ASP A 181 -7.65 -2.51 -9.87
N ILE A 182 -7.04 -1.73 -10.77
CA ILE A 182 -7.02 -1.99 -12.22
C ILE A 182 -6.04 -3.10 -12.60
N GLN A 183 -4.93 -3.26 -11.86
CA GLN A 183 -3.85 -4.19 -12.22
C GLN A 183 -3.88 -5.49 -11.40
N SER A 184 -4.68 -5.53 -10.34
CA SER A 184 -4.79 -6.70 -9.47
C SER A 184 -5.62 -7.80 -10.12
N VAL A 185 -5.11 -9.03 -10.05
CA VAL A 185 -5.82 -10.22 -10.52
C VAL A 185 -6.29 -11.03 -9.32
N VAL A 186 -7.60 -11.13 -9.15
CA VAL A 186 -8.24 -11.91 -8.09
C VAL A 186 -8.77 -13.23 -8.66
N SER A 187 -8.39 -14.34 -8.03
CA SER A 187 -8.88 -15.68 -8.32
C SER A 187 -9.50 -16.27 -7.06
N VAL A 188 -10.78 -16.65 -7.13
CA VAL A 188 -11.52 -17.28 -6.02
C VAL A 188 -11.95 -18.69 -6.41
N SER A 189 -11.99 -19.61 -5.45
CA SER A 189 -12.52 -20.97 -5.64
C SER A 189 -14.00 -20.95 -6.02
N SER A 190 -14.76 -20.02 -5.45
CA SER A 190 -16.17 -19.83 -5.75
C SER A 190 -16.66 -18.46 -5.25
N GLY A 191 -17.90 -18.13 -5.62
CA GLY A 191 -18.54 -16.90 -5.18
C GLY A 191 -18.16 -15.68 -6.00
N GLU A 192 -18.48 -14.51 -5.46
CA GLU A 192 -18.29 -13.22 -6.10
C GLU A 192 -17.46 -12.31 -5.20
N TRP A 193 -16.70 -11.41 -5.80
CA TRP A 193 -15.89 -10.45 -5.07
C TRP A 193 -15.99 -9.06 -5.68
N THR A 194 -15.71 -8.05 -4.86
CA THR A 194 -15.61 -6.65 -5.28
C THR A 194 -14.47 -5.98 -4.52
N ILE A 195 -13.73 -5.10 -5.19
CA ILE A 195 -12.80 -4.18 -4.54
C ILE A 195 -13.53 -2.84 -4.38
N ASP A 196 -13.49 -2.28 -3.17
CA ASP A 196 -14.01 -0.96 -2.88
C ASP A 196 -13.17 -0.24 -1.82
N HIS A 197 -13.63 0.94 -1.42
CA HIS A 197 -12.98 1.77 -0.43
C HIS A 197 -13.91 1.95 0.77
N ALA A 198 -13.36 1.76 1.97
CA ALA A 198 -13.97 2.20 3.21
C ALA A 198 -13.38 3.56 3.60
N GLU A 199 -14.21 4.47 4.12
CA GLU A 199 -13.74 5.72 4.70
C GLU A 199 -13.65 5.57 6.22
N ILE A 200 -12.45 5.71 6.77
CA ILE A 200 -12.18 5.63 8.21
C ILE A 200 -11.42 6.90 8.59
N ASP A 201 -11.98 7.73 9.47
CA ASP A 201 -11.37 8.98 9.92
C ASP A 201 -10.88 9.87 8.76
N SER A 202 -11.71 9.99 7.71
CA SER A 202 -11.42 10.72 6.46
C SER A 202 -10.30 10.14 5.59
N VAL A 203 -9.79 8.95 5.91
CA VAL A 203 -8.84 8.19 5.09
C VAL A 203 -9.58 7.13 4.30
N LYS A 204 -9.35 7.09 2.97
CA LYS A 204 -9.86 6.02 2.11
C LYS A 204 -8.94 4.81 2.20
N ILE A 205 -9.51 3.67 2.57
CA ILE A 205 -8.80 2.41 2.70
C ILE A 205 -9.40 1.42 1.70
N GLN A 206 -8.57 0.93 0.77
CA GLN A 206 -8.99 -0.10 -0.17
C GLN A 206 -9.15 -1.46 0.55
N ARG A 207 -10.24 -2.16 0.24
CA ARG A 207 -10.52 -3.50 0.71
C ARG A 207 -11.13 -4.37 -0.39
N LEU A 208 -10.97 -5.67 -0.24
CA LEU A 208 -11.70 -6.66 -1.02
C LEU A 208 -12.80 -7.27 -0.17
N ARG A 209 -14.02 -7.31 -0.70
CA ARG A 209 -15.16 -8.05 -0.15
C ARG A 209 -15.42 -9.29 -0.98
N TRP A 210 -15.61 -10.42 -0.31
CA TRP A 210 -15.80 -11.72 -0.95
C TRP A 210 -17.00 -12.45 -0.33
N TRP A 211 -17.97 -12.79 -1.19
CA TRP A 211 -19.14 -13.58 -0.85
C TRP A 211 -18.97 -14.97 -1.43
N HIS A 212 -18.90 -15.98 -0.56
CA HIS A 212 -18.68 -17.37 -0.94
C HIS A 212 -19.71 -18.30 -0.27
N PRO A 213 -20.00 -19.48 -0.87
CA PRO A 213 -20.80 -20.51 -0.24
C PRO A 213 -20.06 -21.18 0.94
N GLU A 214 -20.80 -22.01 1.67
CA GLU A 214 -20.26 -22.87 2.74
C GLU A 214 -19.17 -23.83 2.23
N GLY A 215 -18.36 -24.36 3.15
CA GLY A 215 -17.31 -25.32 2.84
C GLY A 215 -15.92 -24.69 2.68
N LYS A 216 -14.99 -25.44 2.09
CA LYS A 216 -13.61 -24.98 1.90
C LYS A 216 -13.55 -23.95 0.78
N GLN A 217 -12.96 -22.80 1.06
CA GLN A 217 -12.82 -21.71 0.11
C GLN A 217 -11.39 -21.20 0.10
N ASP A 218 -10.94 -20.83 -1.09
CA ASP A 218 -9.60 -20.34 -1.36
C ASP A 218 -9.67 -19.06 -2.21
N ILE A 219 -8.83 -18.10 -1.88
CA ILE A 219 -8.62 -16.89 -2.68
C ILE A 219 -7.13 -16.64 -2.87
N LYS A 220 -6.79 -16.21 -4.08
CA LYS A 220 -5.46 -15.76 -4.47
C LYS A 220 -5.59 -14.40 -5.15
N ILE A 221 -4.81 -13.43 -4.69
CA ILE A 221 -4.76 -12.08 -5.23
C ILE A 221 -3.33 -11.82 -5.68
N GLN A 222 -3.14 -11.45 -6.94
CA GLN A 222 -1.85 -11.11 -7.52
C GLN A 222 -1.82 -9.61 -7.81
N GLY A 223 -0.88 -8.91 -7.19
CA GLY A 223 -0.66 -7.48 -7.36
C GLY A 223 0.51 -7.18 -8.30
N VAL A 224 1.04 -5.96 -8.18
CA VAL A 224 2.11 -5.45 -9.04
C VAL A 224 3.47 -5.74 -8.42
N LYS A 225 4.36 -6.38 -9.18
CA LYS A 225 5.75 -6.59 -8.76
C LYS A 225 6.54 -5.30 -8.96
N ARG A 226 7.03 -4.72 -7.87
CA ARG A 226 7.94 -3.57 -7.89
C ARG A 226 9.37 -4.03 -7.64
N LYS A 227 10.35 -3.26 -8.15
CA LYS A 227 11.74 -3.44 -7.72
C LYS A 227 11.87 -2.85 -6.31
N PRO A 228 12.64 -3.48 -5.40
CA PRO A 228 12.94 -2.88 -4.10
C PRO A 228 13.50 -1.46 -4.27
N GLY A 229 12.95 -0.49 -3.54
CA GLY A 229 13.30 0.94 -3.66
C GLY A 229 12.73 1.71 -4.87
N ASP A 230 12.04 1.05 -5.81
CA ASP A 230 11.36 1.72 -6.95
C ASP A 230 9.90 2.03 -6.59
N LEU A 231 9.73 3.13 -5.87
CA LEU A 231 8.43 3.53 -5.31
C LEU A 231 7.60 4.37 -6.30
N THR A 232 8.20 4.95 -7.33
CA THR A 232 7.59 5.99 -8.20
C THR A 232 6.92 5.48 -9.47
N LYS A 233 7.15 4.23 -9.91
CA LYS A 233 6.59 3.76 -11.18
C LYS A 233 5.21 3.11 -11.04
N VAL A 234 4.19 3.96 -10.93
CA VAL A 234 2.95 3.69 -11.66
C VAL A 234 3.06 4.51 -12.94
N SER A 235 3.58 3.91 -14.02
CA SER A 235 3.47 4.53 -15.34
C SER A 235 2.00 4.54 -15.72
N GLY A 236 1.30 5.63 -15.39
CA GLY A 236 0.05 6.01 -16.05
C GLY A 236 0.20 6.19 -17.57
N GLU A 237 1.44 6.08 -18.08
CA GLU A 237 1.78 6.06 -19.50
C GLU A 237 1.53 4.71 -20.20
N ASP A 238 1.31 3.61 -19.46
CA ASP A 238 0.99 2.31 -20.06
C ASP A 238 -0.52 2.07 -20.26
N LEU A 239 -1.38 3.02 -19.83
CA LEU A 239 -2.80 2.98 -20.12
C LEU A 239 -3.07 3.54 -21.52
N THR A 240 -3.11 2.65 -22.51
CA THR A 240 -3.61 2.99 -23.83
C THR A 240 -5.07 3.42 -23.70
N TYR A 241 -5.43 4.63 -24.18
CA TYR A 241 -6.79 5.19 -24.23
C TYR A 241 -7.87 4.18 -24.71
N LEU A 242 -7.48 3.23 -25.56
CA LEU A 242 -8.30 2.12 -26.04
C LEU A 242 -8.78 1.16 -24.94
N GLU A 243 -7.97 0.87 -23.93
CA GLU A 243 -8.30 -0.09 -22.85
C GLU A 243 -9.30 0.51 -21.85
N GLN A 244 -9.23 1.84 -21.63
CA GLN A 244 -10.23 2.59 -20.87
C GLN A 244 -11.59 2.60 -21.59
N CYS A 245 -11.63 2.76 -22.92
CA CYS A 245 -12.88 2.80 -23.67
C CYS A 245 -13.55 1.42 -23.85
N GLN A 246 -12.80 0.32 -23.83
CA GLN A 246 -13.36 -1.02 -24.07
C GLN A 246 -14.13 -1.61 -22.87
N ARG A 247 -13.83 -1.21 -21.63
CA ARG A 247 -14.51 -1.76 -20.43
C ARG A 247 -15.83 -1.07 -20.07
N GLY A 248 -16.21 0.01 -20.78
CA GLY A 248 -17.56 0.58 -20.72
C GLY A 248 -18.63 -0.27 -21.45
N ALA A 249 -18.23 -1.32 -22.16
CA ALA A 249 -19.14 -2.21 -22.87
C ALA A 249 -19.43 -3.48 -22.05
N CYS A 250 -20.65 -3.49 -21.50
CA CYS A 250 -21.41 -4.63 -20.99
C CYS A 250 -20.96 -6.00 -21.57
N THR A 251 -20.65 -6.97 -20.71
CA THR A 251 -20.60 -8.39 -21.13
C THR A 251 -21.70 -9.15 -20.39
N ILE A 252 -22.82 -9.34 -21.09
CA ILE A 252 -23.76 -10.42 -20.82
C ILE A 252 -23.23 -11.63 -21.59
N MET A 253 -22.91 -12.71 -20.88
CA MET A 253 -23.14 -14.09 -21.33
C MET A 253 -23.23 -15.01 -20.12
#